data_AF-A0A7Y4T7U7-F1
#
_entry.id   AF-A0A7Y4T7U7-F1
#
_cell.length_a   1.000
_cell.length_b   1.000
_cell.length_c   1.000
_cell.angle_alpha   90.00
_cell.angle_beta   90.00
_cell.angle_gamma   90.00
#
_symmetry.space_group_name_H-M   'P 1'
#
loop_
_entity.id
_entity.type
_entity.pdbx_description
1 polymer ?
#
loop_
_entity_poly.entity_id
_entity_poly.type
_entity_poly.pdbx_seq_one_letter_code
_entity_poly.pdbx_strand_id
1 'polypeptide(L)'
;MIKKVLNICAILILALCNEPLTYAQSLKSLVEKVETAESVSEKSKAYINLLNFCIYARNSDTEKYLELLKKEIKSSSSEIMEAVYNMESAYYEREVLGNYEKSFPKLIEASKVFKKYNVVDELAYSYSQIMLMTYWNRIGDTSNFNSSYLFKEYVLPSIDLIEQTKDSNVRITVLLNIGSYYSALANNTDSALLYYHEAEKNIHDSIFSYLKIVVYGSLAIVNSVIGDFDEMLKYVDKSEKVDLFHSDNYGKGNIYRSISKFYLAEGPQRNVDKSLYYAKEAMGCAYATKSNTYISLAYLRLYSTFKQMNIMDSALYYYEKHKKVEDIINREKFRLSLSQNEVIVKDIELKELSIEKLKAENYQNKLIRQTLLLSLIVGFIFTIWYYYNYKLIRNKNKLLEQKNKEIRSAYFDGKQEEQKRLASELHDNLNTKIAAMGWQLEAISKEKLNDRDKVILERVTQISRDLYNDVRLISHNIIPTELSSHGLEVAVQKLVNSLNSQDHLVFHFISNINKEISSNVNNEVYKILLELCNNVIKHSKASDAWISMISNEKQVTITVADNGVGATQDKTGEGIGLKSITSRVESLNGFIRVVPNNNPGYLTEVIMPI
;
A
#
# COMPACT_ATOMS: atom_id res chain seq x y z
N MET A 1 -31.31 -27.88 25.88
CA MET A 1 -31.31 -29.09 25.02
C MET A 1 -30.18 -30.03 25.42
N ILE A 2 -28.93 -29.55 25.44
CA ILE A 2 -27.72 -30.22 25.99
C ILE A 2 -27.97 -30.92 27.33
N LYS A 3 -28.52 -30.21 28.33
CA LYS A 3 -28.82 -30.73 29.67
C LYS A 3 -29.83 -31.88 29.70
N LYS A 4 -30.73 -31.97 28.70
CA LYS A 4 -31.67 -33.10 28.56
C LYS A 4 -31.00 -34.28 27.85
N VAL A 5 -30.14 -34.03 26.87
CA VAL A 5 -29.45 -35.07 26.09
C VAL A 5 -28.37 -35.77 26.93
N LEU A 6 -27.57 -35.03 27.69
CA LEU A 6 -26.55 -35.58 28.60
C LEU A 6 -27.18 -36.38 29.74
N ASN A 7 -28.26 -35.87 30.33
CA ASN A 7 -29.03 -36.62 31.33
C ASN A 7 -29.65 -37.89 30.72
N ILE A 8 -30.17 -37.85 29.49
CA ILE A 8 -30.69 -39.05 28.82
C ILE A 8 -29.58 -40.06 28.52
N CYS A 9 -28.37 -39.63 28.13
CA CYS A 9 -27.23 -40.51 27.92
C CYS A 9 -26.73 -41.12 29.24
N ALA A 10 -26.57 -40.29 30.28
CA ALA A 10 -26.18 -40.75 31.60
C ALA A 10 -27.22 -41.71 32.19
N ILE A 11 -28.52 -41.42 32.04
CA ILE A 11 -29.62 -42.28 32.51
C ILE A 11 -29.71 -43.56 31.68
N LEU A 12 -29.54 -43.52 30.35
CA LEU A 12 -29.52 -44.73 29.51
C LEU A 12 -28.32 -45.62 29.83
N ILE A 13 -27.14 -45.04 30.04
CA ILE A 13 -25.92 -45.78 30.40
C ILE A 13 -26.02 -46.33 31.83
N LEU A 14 -26.58 -45.57 32.79
CA LEU A 14 -26.79 -46.03 34.17
C LEU A 14 -27.94 -47.05 34.29
N ALA A 15 -28.99 -46.96 33.46
CA ALA A 15 -30.14 -47.86 33.51
C ALA A 15 -29.93 -49.17 32.74
N LEU A 16 -29.00 -49.21 31.77
CA LEU A 16 -28.70 -50.40 30.98
C LEU A 16 -27.48 -51.19 31.51
N CYS A 17 -26.76 -50.64 32.49
CA CYS A 17 -25.58 -51.28 33.06
C CYS A 17 -25.79 -51.51 34.57
N ASN A 18 -25.86 -52.78 35.00
CA ASN A 18 -25.82 -53.19 36.41
C ASN A 18 -24.41 -52.96 36.98
N GLU A 19 -23.97 -51.70 37.10
CA GLU A 19 -22.56 -51.32 37.36
C GLU A 19 -22.31 -50.77 38.78
N PRO A 20 -21.05 -50.84 39.30
CA PRO A 20 -20.69 -50.35 40.64
C PRO A 20 -20.59 -48.82 40.77
N LEU A 21 -20.57 -48.33 42.02
CA LEU A 21 -20.60 -46.91 42.41
C LEU A 21 -19.49 -46.03 41.79
N THR A 22 -18.31 -46.57 41.52
CA THR A 22 -17.13 -45.85 40.98
C THR A 22 -17.23 -45.54 39.49
N TYR A 23 -17.84 -46.42 38.69
CA TYR A 23 -18.12 -46.17 37.26
C TYR A 23 -19.11 -45.02 37.07
N ALA A 24 -20.17 -45.03 37.87
CA ALA A 24 -21.16 -43.96 37.93
C ALA A 24 -20.54 -42.61 38.35
N GLN A 25 -19.54 -42.61 39.23
CA GLN A 25 -18.84 -41.39 39.67
C GLN A 25 -17.94 -40.79 38.58
N SER A 26 -17.15 -41.60 37.87
CA SER A 26 -16.32 -41.13 36.76
C SER A 26 -17.15 -40.60 35.58
N LEU A 27 -18.22 -41.32 35.21
CA LEU A 27 -19.15 -40.87 34.18
C LEU A 27 -19.86 -39.58 34.60
N LYS A 28 -20.32 -39.48 35.85
CA LYS A 28 -20.95 -38.27 36.39
C LYS A 28 -20.00 -37.08 36.38
N SER A 29 -18.73 -37.28 36.75
CA SER A 29 -17.70 -36.24 36.68
C SER A 29 -17.43 -35.76 35.25
N LEU A 30 -17.41 -36.68 34.28
CA LEU A 30 -17.26 -36.33 32.86
C LEU A 30 -18.47 -35.55 32.33
N VAL A 31 -19.69 -35.96 32.68
CA VAL A 31 -20.92 -35.26 32.32
C VAL A 31 -20.97 -33.88 32.96
N GLU A 32 -20.62 -33.73 34.24
CA GLU A 32 -20.53 -32.43 34.92
C GLU A 32 -19.50 -31.51 34.25
N LYS A 33 -18.36 -32.05 33.77
CA LYS A 33 -17.38 -31.27 32.99
C LYS A 33 -17.93 -30.82 31.63
N VAL A 34 -18.75 -31.61 30.94
CA VAL A 34 -19.43 -31.16 29.72
C VAL A 34 -20.45 -30.05 30.05
N GLU A 35 -21.16 -30.16 31.17
CA GLU A 35 -22.17 -29.19 31.58
C GLU A 35 -21.59 -27.86 32.04
N THR A 36 -20.40 -27.87 32.64
CA THR A 36 -19.72 -26.69 33.22
C THR A 36 -18.72 -26.03 32.28
N ALA A 37 -18.37 -26.67 31.17
CA ALA A 37 -17.45 -26.11 30.19
C ALA A 37 -18.01 -24.82 29.54
N GLU A 38 -17.28 -23.72 29.66
CA GLU A 38 -17.69 -22.42 29.14
C GLU A 38 -17.15 -22.18 27.72
N SER A 39 -15.96 -22.71 27.42
CA SER A 39 -15.32 -22.57 26.10
C SER A 39 -15.63 -23.73 25.14
N VAL A 40 -15.56 -23.47 23.84
CA VAL A 40 -15.70 -24.50 22.79
C VAL A 40 -14.61 -25.57 22.93
N SER A 41 -13.40 -25.20 23.37
CA SER A 41 -12.29 -26.12 23.60
C SER A 41 -12.55 -27.03 24.80
N GLU A 42 -13.06 -26.52 25.91
CA GLU A 42 -13.41 -27.35 27.07
C GLU A 42 -14.58 -28.29 26.77
N LYS A 43 -15.60 -27.83 26.01
CA LYS A 43 -16.69 -28.68 25.56
C LYS A 43 -16.18 -29.80 24.66
N SER A 44 -15.36 -29.46 23.67
CA SER A 44 -14.68 -30.41 22.78
C SER A 44 -13.96 -31.49 23.57
N LYS A 45 -13.10 -31.09 24.52
CA LYS A 45 -12.33 -31.98 25.38
C LYS A 45 -13.21 -32.88 26.26
N ALA A 46 -14.31 -32.33 26.78
CA ALA A 46 -15.26 -33.08 27.59
C ALA A 46 -16.03 -34.12 26.76
N TYR A 47 -16.43 -33.79 25.52
CA TYR A 47 -17.05 -34.74 24.59
C TYR A 47 -16.09 -35.85 24.14
N ILE A 48 -14.81 -35.53 23.93
CA ILE A 48 -13.76 -36.53 23.60
C ILE A 48 -13.57 -37.49 24.76
N ASN A 49 -13.43 -36.99 25.98
CA ASN A 49 -13.22 -37.83 27.16
C ASN A 49 -14.45 -38.70 27.47
N LEU A 50 -15.66 -38.17 27.27
CA LEU A 50 -16.90 -38.93 27.40
C LEU A 50 -17.01 -40.04 26.33
N LEU A 51 -16.59 -39.77 25.09
CA LEU A 51 -16.62 -40.77 24.05
C LEU A 51 -15.54 -41.83 24.22
N ASN A 52 -14.30 -41.44 24.50
CA ASN A 52 -13.24 -42.38 24.82
C ASN A 52 -13.71 -43.32 25.92
N PHE A 53 -14.32 -42.79 26.99
CA PHE A 53 -14.93 -43.61 28.03
C PHE A 53 -16.01 -44.59 27.47
N CYS A 54 -16.95 -44.12 26.66
CA CYS A 54 -17.98 -44.96 26.02
C CYS A 54 -17.41 -46.02 25.05
N ILE A 55 -16.33 -45.72 24.32
CA ILE A 55 -15.69 -46.64 23.38
C ILE A 55 -14.84 -47.66 24.13
N TYR A 56 -14.06 -47.25 25.14
CA TYR A 56 -13.26 -48.18 25.94
C TYR A 56 -14.14 -49.06 26.83
N ALA A 57 -15.32 -48.59 27.25
CA ALA A 57 -16.34 -49.43 27.90
C ALA A 57 -17.06 -50.39 26.94
N ARG A 58 -16.88 -50.26 25.61
CA ARG A 58 -17.48 -51.07 24.52
C ARG A 58 -18.88 -51.62 24.80
N ASN A 59 -19.81 -50.75 25.18
CA ASN A 59 -21.23 -51.08 25.07
C ASN A 59 -21.65 -51.11 23.59
N SER A 60 -22.62 -51.95 23.26
CA SER A 60 -23.18 -52.22 21.93
C SER A 60 -23.79 -51.02 21.17
N ASP A 61 -23.55 -49.78 21.64
CA ASP A 61 -24.26 -48.56 21.25
C ASP A 61 -23.32 -47.39 20.85
N THR A 62 -22.04 -47.64 20.55
CA THR A 62 -21.10 -46.60 20.06
C THR A 62 -21.63 -45.86 18.82
N GLU A 63 -22.36 -46.56 17.96
CA GLU A 63 -23.05 -45.97 16.80
C GLU A 63 -24.10 -44.93 17.21
N LYS A 64 -24.93 -45.23 18.23
CA LYS A 64 -25.91 -44.29 18.77
C LYS A 64 -25.25 -43.05 19.37
N TYR A 65 -24.08 -43.20 19.99
CA TYR A 65 -23.29 -42.05 20.45
C TYR A 65 -22.84 -41.17 19.29
N LEU A 66 -22.25 -41.75 18.25
CA LEU A 66 -21.80 -40.99 17.08
C LEU A 66 -22.96 -40.26 16.40
N GLU A 67 -24.14 -40.87 16.31
CA GLU A 67 -25.34 -40.21 15.81
C GLU A 67 -25.78 -39.01 16.67
N LEU A 68 -25.72 -39.15 18.00
CA LEU A 68 -26.04 -38.07 18.94
C LEU A 68 -25.02 -36.92 18.84
N LEU A 69 -23.72 -37.24 18.78
CA LEU A 69 -22.66 -36.25 18.58
C LEU A 69 -22.86 -35.50 17.26
N LYS A 70 -23.18 -36.22 16.17
CA LYS A 70 -23.46 -35.62 14.86
C LYS A 70 -24.65 -34.67 14.89
N LYS A 71 -25.67 -34.95 15.70
CA LYS A 71 -26.85 -34.10 15.87
C LYS A 71 -26.51 -32.80 16.62
N GLU A 72 -25.65 -32.88 17.64
CA GLU A 72 -25.20 -31.73 18.42
C GLU A 72 -24.19 -30.85 17.64
N ILE A 73 -23.38 -31.45 16.75
CA ILE A 73 -22.47 -30.70 15.89
C ILE A 73 -23.24 -29.83 14.91
N LYS A 74 -24.29 -30.39 14.28
CA LYS A 74 -25.17 -29.66 13.36
C LYS A 74 -25.82 -28.42 13.99
N SER A 75 -26.02 -28.39 15.31
CA SER A 75 -26.58 -27.22 16.00
C SER A 75 -25.51 -26.20 16.41
N SER A 76 -24.23 -26.59 16.50
CA SER A 76 -23.12 -25.73 16.95
C SER A 76 -22.34 -25.02 15.83
N SER A 77 -22.37 -25.55 14.60
CA SER A 77 -21.60 -25.05 13.44
C SER A 77 -20.09 -24.84 13.71
N SER A 78 -19.50 -25.60 14.63
CA SER A 78 -18.09 -25.48 15.02
C SER A 78 -17.20 -26.43 14.21
N GLU A 79 -16.24 -25.87 13.46
CA GLU A 79 -15.22 -26.64 12.73
C GLU A 79 -14.42 -27.59 13.67
N ILE A 80 -14.10 -27.13 14.89
CA ILE A 80 -13.37 -27.94 15.87
C ILE A 80 -14.20 -29.15 16.31
N MET A 81 -15.51 -28.97 16.53
CA MET A 81 -16.39 -30.07 16.92
C MET A 81 -16.60 -31.08 15.79
N GLU A 82 -16.62 -30.61 14.55
CA GLU A 82 -16.63 -31.49 13.38
C GLU A 82 -15.33 -32.28 13.25
N ALA A 83 -14.18 -31.65 13.50
CA ALA A 83 -12.88 -32.32 13.55
C ALA A 83 -12.81 -33.38 14.65
N VAL A 84 -13.35 -33.09 15.84
CA VAL A 84 -13.51 -34.09 16.91
C VAL A 84 -14.33 -35.27 16.43
N TYR A 85 -15.49 -35.04 15.83
CA TYR A 85 -16.30 -36.13 15.30
C TYR A 85 -15.57 -36.93 14.22
N ASN A 86 -14.81 -36.29 13.34
CA ASN A 86 -14.02 -36.99 12.34
C ASN A 86 -12.94 -37.87 12.98
N MET A 87 -12.19 -37.35 13.96
CA MET A 87 -11.19 -38.10 14.72
C MET A 87 -11.82 -39.32 15.42
N GLU A 88 -12.96 -39.11 16.08
CA GLU A 88 -13.69 -40.13 16.83
C GLU A 88 -14.35 -41.16 15.93
N SER A 89 -14.97 -40.73 14.84
CA SER A 89 -15.53 -41.60 13.81
C SER A 89 -14.44 -42.43 13.15
N ALA A 90 -13.25 -41.86 12.96
CA ALA A 90 -12.11 -42.62 12.46
C ALA A 90 -11.67 -43.72 13.44
N TYR A 91 -11.65 -43.41 14.74
CA TYR A 91 -11.35 -44.39 15.78
C TYR A 91 -12.40 -45.52 15.79
N TYR A 92 -13.68 -45.20 15.70
CA TYR A 92 -14.76 -46.18 15.58
C TYR A 92 -14.62 -47.09 14.34
N GLU A 93 -14.39 -46.49 13.17
CA GLU A 93 -14.17 -47.24 11.93
C GLU A 93 -13.00 -48.22 12.08
N ARG A 94 -11.93 -47.80 12.75
CA ARG A 94 -10.74 -48.63 12.95
C ARG A 94 -10.95 -49.73 13.98
N GLU A 95 -11.33 -49.35 15.19
CA GLU A 95 -11.33 -50.26 16.34
C GLU A 95 -12.56 -51.16 16.37
N VAL A 96 -13.73 -50.66 15.97
CA VAL A 96 -15.00 -51.40 16.05
C VAL A 96 -15.31 -52.10 14.74
N LEU A 97 -15.14 -51.41 13.61
CA LEU A 97 -15.52 -51.94 12.30
C LEU A 97 -14.36 -52.56 11.51
N GLY A 98 -13.10 -52.33 11.89
CA GLY A 98 -11.93 -52.78 11.12
C GLY A 98 -11.73 -52.07 9.78
N ASN A 99 -12.39 -50.94 9.55
CA ASN A 99 -12.37 -50.16 8.32
C ASN A 99 -11.22 -49.13 8.31
N TYR A 100 -9.97 -49.62 8.26
CA TYR A 100 -8.78 -48.76 8.24
C TYR A 100 -8.76 -47.74 7.09
N GLU A 101 -9.25 -48.14 5.91
CA GLU A 101 -9.39 -47.29 4.72
C GLU A 101 -10.25 -46.04 4.96
N LYS A 102 -11.33 -46.15 5.74
CA LYS A 102 -12.22 -45.02 6.05
C LYS A 102 -11.72 -44.17 7.21
N SER A 103 -10.93 -44.77 8.09
CA SER A 103 -10.37 -44.13 9.27
C SER A 103 -9.29 -43.10 8.91
N PHE A 104 -8.37 -43.47 8.02
CA PHE A 104 -7.22 -42.64 7.65
C PHE A 104 -7.58 -41.23 7.14
N PRO A 105 -8.46 -41.05 6.12
CA PRO A 105 -8.76 -39.73 5.59
C PRO A 105 -9.46 -38.82 6.61
N LYS A 106 -10.32 -39.40 7.47
CA LYS A 106 -11.01 -38.66 8.54
C LYS A 106 -10.03 -38.13 9.59
N LEU A 107 -9.03 -38.92 10.00
CA LEU A 107 -7.96 -38.47 10.90
C LEU A 107 -7.12 -37.34 10.29
N ILE A 108 -6.80 -37.46 9.00
CA ILE A 108 -6.05 -36.42 8.28
C ILE A 108 -6.85 -35.11 8.27
N GLU A 109 -8.13 -35.16 7.92
CA GLU A 109 -9.01 -34.00 7.91
C GLU A 109 -9.14 -33.35 9.30
N ALA A 110 -9.39 -34.15 10.33
CA ALA A 110 -9.44 -33.67 11.71
C ALA A 110 -8.14 -32.97 12.12
N SER A 111 -6.98 -33.59 11.81
CA SER A 111 -5.68 -33.04 12.15
C SER A 111 -5.38 -31.69 11.48
N LYS A 112 -5.89 -31.46 10.26
CA LYS A 112 -5.75 -30.17 9.56
C LYS A 112 -6.49 -29.06 10.32
N VAL A 113 -7.67 -29.35 10.85
CA VAL A 113 -8.45 -28.40 11.65
C VAL A 113 -7.80 -28.16 13.01
N PHE A 114 -7.37 -29.21 13.72
CA PHE A 114 -6.68 -29.03 15.01
C PHE A 114 -5.39 -28.21 14.86
N LYS A 115 -4.64 -28.41 13.76
CA LYS A 115 -3.47 -27.59 13.43
C LYS A 115 -3.85 -26.13 13.16
N LYS A 116 -4.92 -25.87 12.39
CA LYS A 116 -5.44 -24.52 12.10
C LYS A 116 -5.82 -23.74 13.36
N TYR A 117 -6.41 -24.41 14.34
CA TYR A 117 -6.90 -23.78 15.58
C TYR A 117 -5.97 -23.98 16.79
N ASN A 118 -4.79 -24.56 16.59
CA ASN A 118 -3.81 -24.85 17.65
C ASN A 118 -4.39 -25.66 18.83
N VAL A 119 -5.19 -26.68 18.51
CA VAL A 119 -5.77 -27.60 19.50
C VAL A 119 -4.78 -28.74 19.74
N VAL A 120 -3.80 -28.49 20.61
CA VAL A 120 -2.56 -29.29 20.73
C VAL A 120 -2.79 -30.74 21.15
N ASP A 121 -3.62 -31.00 22.17
CA ASP A 121 -3.84 -32.35 22.71
C ASP A 121 -4.43 -33.26 21.60
N GLU A 122 -5.50 -32.82 20.95
CA GLU A 122 -6.19 -33.53 19.87
C GLU A 122 -5.33 -33.68 18.60
N LEU A 123 -4.50 -32.67 18.30
CA LEU A 123 -3.54 -32.74 17.22
C LEU A 123 -2.48 -33.82 17.46
N ALA A 124 -1.87 -33.82 18.67
CA ALA A 124 -0.87 -34.79 19.07
C ALA A 124 -1.44 -36.22 19.04
N TYR A 125 -2.66 -36.40 19.57
CA TYR A 125 -3.38 -37.66 19.49
C TYR A 125 -3.57 -38.10 18.03
N SER A 126 -4.16 -37.26 17.18
CA SER A 126 -4.43 -37.57 15.77
C SER A 126 -3.16 -37.97 15.02
N TYR A 127 -2.07 -37.22 15.22
CA TYR A 127 -0.78 -37.52 14.61
C TYR A 127 -0.20 -38.86 15.08
N SER A 128 -0.29 -39.18 16.37
CA SER A 128 0.16 -40.47 16.90
C SER A 128 -0.67 -41.66 16.35
N GLN A 129 -1.95 -41.44 16.05
CA GLN A 129 -2.81 -42.46 15.45
C GLN A 129 -2.49 -42.65 13.96
N ILE A 130 -2.26 -41.55 13.22
CA ILE A 130 -1.80 -41.58 11.82
C ILE A 130 -0.46 -42.32 11.71
N MET A 131 0.47 -42.07 12.66
CA MET A 131 1.74 -42.78 12.76
C MET A 131 1.55 -44.30 12.86
N LEU A 132 0.74 -44.77 13.81
CA LEU A 132 0.48 -46.19 14.00
C LEU A 132 -0.11 -46.84 12.75
N MET A 133 -1.07 -46.18 12.10
CA MET A 133 -1.70 -46.69 10.87
C MET A 133 -0.72 -46.73 9.69
N THR A 134 0.14 -45.72 9.57
CA THR A 134 1.20 -45.69 8.55
C THR A 134 2.18 -46.84 8.78
N TYR A 135 2.52 -47.11 10.04
CA TYR A 135 3.40 -48.21 10.41
C TYR A 135 2.77 -49.60 10.17
N TRP A 136 1.54 -49.85 10.64
CA TRP A 136 0.88 -51.16 10.51
C TRP A 136 0.67 -51.60 9.05
N ASN A 137 0.51 -50.65 8.13
CA ASN A 137 0.45 -50.92 6.70
C ASN A 137 1.79 -51.49 6.16
N ARG A 138 2.92 -51.11 6.75
CA ARG A 138 4.28 -51.43 6.25
C ARG A 138 5.01 -52.51 7.06
N ILE A 139 4.31 -53.27 7.92
CA ILE A 139 4.89 -54.42 8.63
C ILE A 139 5.45 -55.40 7.60
N GLY A 140 6.78 -55.50 7.53
CA GLY A 140 7.54 -56.35 6.57
C GLY A 140 8.47 -55.57 5.63
N ASP A 141 8.26 -54.26 5.43
CA ASP A 141 9.14 -53.40 4.64
C ASP A 141 9.45 -52.09 5.39
N THR A 142 10.48 -52.16 6.23
CA THR A 142 10.98 -51.01 7.01
C THR A 142 11.96 -50.14 6.22
N SER A 143 12.32 -50.53 4.98
CA SER A 143 13.51 -50.02 4.29
C SER A 143 13.41 -48.57 3.80
N ASN A 144 12.23 -47.93 3.88
CA ASN A 144 12.02 -46.53 3.46
C ASN A 144 10.91 -45.82 4.27
N PHE A 145 10.71 -46.20 5.55
CA PHE A 145 9.67 -45.60 6.37
C PHE A 145 9.99 -44.17 6.80
N ASN A 146 11.21 -43.96 7.32
CA ASN A 146 11.65 -42.66 7.86
C ASN A 146 11.79 -41.58 6.78
N SER A 147 11.82 -41.97 5.50
CA SER A 147 11.83 -41.07 4.35
C SER A 147 10.44 -40.76 3.79
N SER A 148 9.39 -41.43 4.28
CA SER A 148 8.02 -41.26 3.76
C SER A 148 7.44 -39.89 4.09
N TYR A 149 6.62 -39.37 3.17
CA TYR A 149 5.91 -38.11 3.34
C TYR A 149 5.09 -38.08 4.65
N LEU A 150 4.34 -39.15 4.92
CA LEU A 150 3.50 -39.27 6.11
C LEU A 150 4.32 -39.23 7.40
N PHE A 151 5.53 -39.82 7.39
CA PHE A 151 6.43 -39.75 8.53
C PHE A 151 6.85 -38.30 8.85
N LYS A 152 7.29 -37.57 7.83
CA LYS A 152 7.74 -36.18 8.01
C LYS A 152 6.60 -35.22 8.37
N GLU A 153 5.44 -35.39 7.74
CA GLU A 153 4.32 -34.46 7.89
C GLU A 153 3.53 -34.67 9.19
N TYR A 154 3.45 -35.91 9.70
CA TYR A 154 2.60 -36.24 10.84
C TYR A 154 3.36 -36.89 12.01
N VAL A 155 4.34 -37.75 11.75
CA VAL A 155 4.99 -38.54 12.81
C VAL A 155 6.00 -37.72 13.60
N LEU A 156 6.94 -37.04 12.93
CA LEU A 156 7.92 -36.18 13.63
C LEU A 156 7.22 -35.08 14.46
N PRO A 157 6.23 -34.35 13.93
CA PRO A 157 5.50 -33.37 14.73
C PRO A 157 4.77 -33.96 15.93
N SER A 158 4.34 -35.23 15.90
CA SER A 158 3.70 -35.87 17.06
C SER A 158 4.62 -35.95 18.27
N ILE A 159 5.92 -36.14 18.04
CA ILE A 159 6.96 -36.20 19.09
C ILE A 159 7.17 -34.81 19.67
N ASP A 160 7.30 -33.79 18.81
CA ASP A 160 7.51 -32.40 19.23
C ASP A 160 6.32 -31.84 20.04
N LEU A 161 5.11 -32.34 19.78
CA LEU A 161 3.90 -31.90 20.49
C LEU A 161 3.76 -32.51 21.89
N ILE A 162 4.51 -33.56 22.26
CA ILE A 162 4.41 -34.21 23.58
C ILE A 162 4.56 -33.19 24.72
N GLU A 163 5.59 -32.35 24.67
CA GLU A 163 5.85 -31.37 25.73
C GLU A 163 4.81 -30.25 25.81
N GLN A 164 4.02 -30.08 24.74
CA GLN A 164 2.96 -29.09 24.67
C GLN A 164 1.60 -29.67 25.10
N THR A 165 1.48 -31.00 25.20
CA THR A 165 0.25 -31.66 25.67
C THR A 165 0.01 -31.37 27.15
N LYS A 166 -1.23 -31.01 27.47
CA LYS A 166 -1.68 -30.69 28.84
C LYS A 166 -2.53 -31.80 29.44
N ASP A 167 -3.21 -32.59 28.61
CA ASP A 167 -3.98 -33.73 29.10
C ASP A 167 -3.07 -34.94 29.35
N SER A 168 -2.96 -35.37 30.61
CA SER A 168 -2.14 -36.52 30.98
C SER A 168 -2.55 -37.81 30.27
N ASN A 169 -3.84 -38.03 30.00
CA ASN A 169 -4.29 -39.25 29.30
C ASN A 169 -3.89 -39.22 27.81
N VAL A 170 -4.00 -38.05 27.18
CA VAL A 170 -3.54 -37.87 25.80
C VAL A 170 -2.03 -38.04 25.73
N ARG A 171 -1.29 -37.44 26.65
CA ARG A 171 0.18 -37.57 26.74
C ARG A 171 0.60 -39.04 26.87
N ILE A 172 0.01 -39.78 27.81
CA ILE A 172 0.26 -41.23 27.99
C ILE A 172 -0.02 -41.98 26.69
N THR A 173 -1.15 -41.71 26.03
CA THR A 173 -1.55 -42.42 24.81
C THR A 173 -0.59 -42.14 23.65
N VAL A 174 -0.18 -40.88 23.48
CA VAL A 174 0.80 -40.49 22.45
C VAL A 174 2.15 -41.17 22.71
N LEU A 175 2.62 -41.17 23.97
CA LEU A 175 3.84 -41.87 24.38
C LEU A 175 3.76 -43.37 24.11
N LEU A 176 2.64 -44.02 24.44
CA LEU A 176 2.40 -45.44 24.16
C LEU A 176 2.42 -45.75 22.67
N ASN A 177 1.80 -44.90 21.84
CA ASN A 177 1.78 -45.06 20.40
C ASN A 177 3.20 -44.93 19.82
N ILE A 178 3.98 -43.97 20.29
CA ILE A 178 5.37 -43.74 19.84
C ILE A 178 6.28 -44.87 20.29
N GLY A 179 6.15 -45.32 21.53
CA GLY A 179 6.86 -46.51 22.03
C GLY A 179 6.52 -47.75 21.22
N SER A 180 5.24 -47.93 20.84
CA SER A 180 4.80 -49.06 20.01
C SER A 180 5.36 -49.00 18.60
N TYR A 181 5.49 -47.79 18.05
CA TYR A 181 6.16 -47.56 16.78
C TYR A 181 7.65 -47.95 16.84
N TYR A 182 8.40 -47.46 17.85
CA TYR A 182 9.82 -47.80 18.00
C TYR A 182 10.05 -49.27 18.33
N SER A 183 9.19 -49.88 19.16
CA SER A 183 9.27 -51.31 19.48
C SER A 183 9.13 -52.17 18.23
N ALA A 184 8.43 -51.67 17.22
CA ALA A 184 8.11 -52.41 16.03
C ALA A 184 9.08 -52.11 14.86
N LEU A 185 9.76 -50.95 14.86
CA LEU A 185 10.91 -50.69 14.00
C LEU A 185 12.19 -51.37 14.51
N ALA A 186 12.68 -52.36 13.78
CA ALA A 186 14.06 -52.86 13.86
C ALA A 186 14.57 -53.24 15.27
N ASN A 187 13.69 -53.61 16.20
CA ASN A 187 14.03 -53.87 17.60
C ASN A 187 14.76 -52.71 18.29
N ASN A 188 14.42 -51.44 17.98
CA ASN A 188 14.91 -50.28 18.75
C ASN A 188 14.20 -50.21 20.11
N THR A 189 14.47 -51.23 20.91
CA THR A 189 13.85 -51.51 22.21
C THR A 189 14.24 -50.46 23.25
N ASP A 190 15.42 -49.87 23.16
CA ASP A 190 15.85 -48.75 24.01
C ASP A 190 14.94 -47.52 23.84
N SER A 191 14.66 -47.14 22.59
CA SER A 191 13.75 -46.02 22.32
C SER A 191 12.32 -46.35 22.75
N ALA A 192 11.86 -47.59 22.55
CA ALA A 192 10.56 -48.02 23.03
C ALA A 192 10.44 -47.94 24.56
N LEU A 193 11.44 -48.44 25.29
CA LEU A 193 11.51 -48.38 26.75
C LEU A 193 11.51 -46.93 27.26
N LEU A 194 12.26 -46.03 26.61
CA LEU A 194 12.27 -44.60 26.96
C LEU A 194 10.86 -44.03 27.03
N TYR A 195 10.08 -44.19 25.95
CA TYR A 195 8.72 -43.64 25.88
C TYR A 195 7.74 -44.39 26.79
N TYR A 196 7.89 -45.70 26.96
CA TYR A 196 7.03 -46.46 27.86
C TYR A 196 7.27 -46.16 29.34
N HIS A 197 8.52 -45.96 29.77
CA HIS A 197 8.81 -45.50 31.12
C HIS A 197 8.34 -44.06 31.34
N GLU A 198 8.43 -43.21 30.32
CA GLU A 198 7.86 -41.87 30.41
C GLU A 198 6.32 -41.92 30.56
N ALA A 199 5.65 -42.84 29.85
CA ALA A 199 4.23 -43.10 30.03
C ALA A 199 3.92 -43.62 31.45
N GLU A 200 4.77 -44.49 32.01
CA GLU A 200 4.64 -45.00 33.40
C GLU A 200 4.71 -43.87 34.43
N LYS A 201 5.63 -42.91 34.29
CA LYS A 201 5.75 -41.78 35.23
C LYS A 201 4.48 -40.94 35.30
N ASN A 202 3.81 -40.75 34.17
CA ASN A 202 2.60 -39.92 34.05
C ASN A 202 1.32 -40.67 34.44
N ILE A 203 1.40 -41.97 34.75
CA ILE A 203 0.23 -42.86 34.86
C ILE A 203 -0.60 -42.65 36.13
N HIS A 204 0.01 -42.09 37.17
CA HIS A 204 -0.66 -41.80 38.45
C HIS A 204 -1.72 -40.71 38.30
N ASP A 205 -1.57 -39.83 37.31
CA ASP A 205 -2.51 -38.75 36.99
C ASP A 205 -3.71 -39.24 36.17
N SER A 206 -3.67 -40.50 35.69
CA SER A 206 -4.76 -41.05 34.89
C SER A 206 -5.89 -41.59 35.78
N ILE A 207 -7.10 -41.10 35.48
CA ILE A 207 -8.36 -41.63 36.04
C ILE A 207 -8.77 -42.96 35.41
N PHE A 208 -8.10 -43.42 34.35
CA PHE A 208 -8.50 -44.60 33.59
C PHE A 208 -7.63 -45.81 33.91
N SER A 209 -8.22 -46.81 34.57
CA SER A 209 -7.52 -48.07 34.91
C SER A 209 -7.01 -48.84 33.69
N TYR A 210 -7.62 -48.67 32.51
CA TYR A 210 -7.17 -49.36 31.30
C TYR A 210 -5.80 -48.85 30.80
N LEU A 211 -5.51 -47.54 30.91
CA LEU A 211 -4.20 -47.00 30.50
C LEU A 211 -3.07 -47.60 31.33
N LYS A 212 -3.34 -47.90 32.61
CA LYS A 212 -2.41 -48.64 33.49
C LYS A 212 -2.05 -50.01 32.94
N ILE A 213 -3.06 -50.76 32.52
CA ILE A 213 -2.91 -52.09 31.92
C ILE A 213 -2.10 -52.01 30.62
N VAL A 214 -2.39 -51.01 29.76
CA VAL A 214 -1.69 -50.87 28.48
C VAL A 214 -0.22 -50.50 28.68
N VAL A 215 0.13 -49.56 29.57
CA VAL A 215 1.53 -49.21 29.86
C VAL A 215 2.31 -50.40 30.42
N TYR A 216 1.77 -51.07 31.45
CA TYR A 216 2.45 -52.22 32.03
C TYR A 216 2.55 -53.39 31.05
N GLY A 217 1.51 -53.62 30.24
CA GLY A 217 1.53 -54.61 29.16
C GLY A 217 2.60 -54.30 28.10
N SER A 218 2.73 -53.05 27.66
CA SER A 218 3.76 -52.60 26.73
C SER A 218 5.18 -52.80 27.27
N LEU A 219 5.40 -52.46 28.54
CA LEU A 219 6.68 -52.69 29.23
C LEU A 219 6.98 -54.18 29.36
N ALA A 220 6.00 -55.01 29.70
CA ALA A 220 6.15 -56.47 29.75
C ALA A 220 6.50 -57.04 28.36
N ILE A 221 5.84 -56.57 27.30
CA ILE A 221 6.10 -57.01 25.92
C ILE A 221 7.54 -56.70 25.50
N VAL A 222 8.00 -55.47 25.71
CA VAL A 222 9.35 -55.06 25.29
C VAL A 222 10.43 -55.78 26.10
N ASN A 223 10.26 -55.90 27.41
CA ASN A 223 11.21 -56.65 28.25
C ASN A 223 11.25 -58.15 27.85
N SER A 224 10.12 -58.74 27.45
CA SER A 224 10.11 -60.08 26.85
C SER A 224 10.89 -60.18 25.53
N VAL A 225 10.94 -59.12 24.72
CA VAL A 225 11.71 -59.09 23.46
C VAL A 225 13.20 -58.93 23.74
N ILE A 226 13.57 -58.13 24.74
CA ILE A 226 14.96 -57.94 25.19
C ILE A 226 15.50 -59.19 25.88
N GLY A 227 14.62 -59.97 26.51
CA GLY A 227 14.99 -61.16 27.29
C GLY A 227 15.12 -60.90 28.79
N ASP A 228 14.76 -59.71 29.27
CA ASP A 228 14.66 -59.39 30.70
C ASP A 228 13.33 -59.93 31.26
N PHE A 229 13.37 -61.18 31.68
CA PHE A 229 12.18 -61.88 32.14
C PHE A 229 11.76 -61.48 33.57
N ASP A 230 12.69 -61.03 34.40
CA ASP A 230 12.39 -60.58 35.77
C ASP A 230 11.60 -59.28 35.74
N GLU A 231 12.06 -58.30 34.93
CA GLU A 231 11.35 -57.04 34.75
C GLU A 231 10.01 -57.25 34.02
N MET A 232 9.96 -58.18 33.06
CA MET A 232 8.70 -58.57 32.42
C MET A 232 7.68 -59.11 33.44
N LEU A 233 8.07 -60.05 34.31
CA LEU A 233 7.17 -60.63 35.31
C LEU A 233 6.70 -59.59 36.33
N LYS A 234 7.57 -58.67 36.73
CA LYS A 234 7.21 -57.53 37.58
C LYS A 234 6.12 -56.67 36.94
N TYR A 235 6.22 -56.36 35.66
CA TYR A 235 5.18 -55.60 34.95
C TYR A 235 3.90 -56.39 34.72
N VAL A 236 3.99 -57.71 34.53
CA VAL A 236 2.82 -58.60 34.52
C VAL A 236 2.09 -58.54 35.86
N ASP A 237 2.79 -58.71 36.98
CA ASP A 237 2.22 -58.65 38.34
C ASP A 237 1.61 -57.28 38.66
N LYS A 238 2.29 -56.19 38.28
CA LYS A 238 1.73 -54.83 38.35
C LYS A 238 0.41 -54.72 37.59
N SER A 239 0.33 -55.33 36.40
CA SER A 239 -0.88 -55.29 35.58
C SER A 239 -2.01 -56.16 36.11
N GLU A 240 -1.73 -57.31 36.72
CA GLU A 240 -2.73 -58.18 37.35
C GLU A 240 -3.34 -57.54 38.61
N LYS A 241 -2.55 -56.73 39.33
CA LYS A 241 -2.98 -55.98 40.52
C LYS A 241 -3.83 -54.74 40.23
N VAL A 242 -3.94 -54.31 38.97
CA VAL A 242 -4.88 -53.25 38.61
C VAL A 242 -6.28 -53.82 38.78
N ASP A 243 -7.05 -53.34 39.77
CA ASP A 243 -8.35 -53.91 40.13
C ASP A 243 -9.32 -53.87 38.94
N LEU A 244 -9.91 -55.03 38.64
CA LEU A 244 -10.24 -55.45 37.27
C LEU A 244 -11.72 -55.75 37.07
N PHE A 245 -12.61 -54.90 37.58
CA PHE A 245 -14.07 -55.11 37.47
C PHE A 245 -14.71 -54.74 36.12
N HIS A 246 -14.05 -55.12 35.02
CA HIS A 246 -14.54 -55.17 33.63
C HIS A 246 -14.43 -53.91 32.76
N SER A 247 -13.73 -54.06 31.63
CA SER A 247 -14.22 -53.76 30.26
C SER A 247 -13.11 -53.79 29.19
N ASP A 248 -11.82 -53.73 29.56
CA ASP A 248 -10.75 -53.75 28.56
C ASP A 248 -10.23 -55.16 28.22
N ASN A 249 -10.97 -55.86 27.34
CA ASN A 249 -10.51 -57.11 26.74
C ASN A 249 -9.26 -56.93 25.85
N TYR A 250 -8.96 -55.71 25.40
CA TYR A 250 -7.80 -55.43 24.55
C TYR A 250 -6.50 -55.46 25.36
N GLY A 251 -6.44 -54.73 26.47
CA GLY A 251 -5.28 -54.74 27.38
C GLY A 251 -5.00 -56.14 27.94
N LYS A 252 -6.05 -56.81 28.45
CA LYS A 252 -5.95 -58.18 28.98
C LYS A 252 -5.46 -59.19 27.95
N GLY A 253 -6.04 -59.18 26.74
CA GLY A 253 -5.68 -60.12 25.69
C GLY A 253 -4.19 -60.02 25.29
N ASN A 254 -3.65 -58.80 25.25
CA ASN A 254 -2.24 -58.56 24.96
C ASN A 254 -1.30 -59.07 26.06
N ILE A 255 -1.67 -58.88 27.33
CA ILE A 255 -0.91 -59.39 28.47
C ILE A 255 -0.92 -60.92 28.47
N TYR A 256 -2.10 -61.54 28.39
CA TYR A 256 -2.22 -63.00 28.37
C TYR A 256 -1.44 -63.63 27.20
N ARG A 257 -1.44 -62.99 26.02
CA ARG A 257 -0.61 -63.44 24.89
C ARG A 257 0.90 -63.38 25.20
N SER A 258 1.33 -62.37 25.95
CA SER A 258 2.73 -62.16 26.34
C SER A 258 3.15 -63.14 27.43
N ILE A 259 2.31 -63.37 28.43
CA ILE A 259 2.51 -64.41 29.46
C ILE A 259 2.56 -65.80 28.81
N SER A 260 1.67 -66.07 27.86
CA SER A 260 1.69 -67.31 27.08
C SER A 260 3.02 -67.47 26.33
N LYS A 261 3.49 -66.42 25.64
CA LYS A 261 4.80 -66.43 24.96
C LYS A 261 5.95 -66.71 25.93
N PHE A 262 5.92 -66.13 27.14
CA PHE A 262 6.94 -66.33 28.17
C PHE A 262 7.03 -67.79 28.61
N TYR A 263 5.90 -68.39 28.99
CA TYR A 263 5.87 -69.79 29.43
C TYR A 263 6.19 -70.78 28.30
N LEU A 264 6.07 -70.36 27.04
CA LEU A 264 6.47 -71.14 25.88
C LEU A 264 7.96 -71.01 25.53
N ALA A 265 8.65 -69.97 26.01
CA ALA A 265 10.07 -69.77 25.75
C ALA A 265 10.92 -70.87 26.43
N GLU A 266 12.03 -71.24 25.81
CA GLU A 266 12.96 -72.21 26.39
C GLU A 266 13.67 -71.59 27.61
N GLY A 267 13.73 -72.34 28.73
CA GLY A 267 14.31 -71.86 29.99
C GLY A 267 13.69 -72.53 31.23
N PRO A 268 14.20 -72.23 32.45
CA PRO A 268 13.69 -72.80 33.71
C PRO A 268 12.22 -72.48 33.99
N GLN A 269 11.69 -71.40 33.41
CA GLN A 269 10.31 -70.96 33.49
C GLN A 269 9.34 -71.74 32.59
N ARG A 270 9.84 -72.54 31.65
CA ARG A 270 9.03 -73.14 30.58
C ARG A 270 7.92 -74.00 31.16
N ASN A 271 6.67 -73.69 30.81
CA ASN A 271 5.49 -74.41 31.27
C ASN A 271 4.39 -74.39 30.20
N VAL A 272 4.27 -75.47 29.43
CA VAL A 272 3.41 -75.50 28.26
C VAL A 272 1.91 -75.49 28.63
N ASP A 273 1.53 -76.04 29.77
CA ASP A 273 0.15 -76.02 30.27
C ASP A 273 -0.28 -74.60 30.67
N LYS A 274 0.58 -73.87 31.39
CA LYS A 274 0.35 -72.45 31.68
C LYS A 274 0.30 -71.63 30.38
N SER A 275 1.20 -71.89 29.43
CA SER A 275 1.14 -71.24 28.11
C SER A 275 -0.21 -71.46 27.42
N LEU A 276 -0.74 -72.68 27.46
CA LEU A 276 -2.04 -73.02 26.85
C LEU A 276 -3.20 -72.33 27.56
N TYR A 277 -3.19 -72.27 28.88
CA TYR A 277 -4.18 -71.54 29.67
C TYR A 277 -4.25 -70.08 29.22
N TYR A 278 -3.12 -69.36 29.28
CA TYR A 278 -3.08 -67.94 28.90
C TYR A 278 -3.33 -67.71 27.39
N ALA A 279 -2.97 -68.66 26.52
CA ALA A 279 -3.33 -68.58 25.10
C ALA A 279 -4.85 -68.65 24.87
N LYS A 280 -5.57 -69.48 25.65
CA LYS A 280 -7.04 -69.58 25.59
C LYS A 280 -7.71 -68.34 26.17
N GLU A 281 -7.21 -67.82 27.28
CA GLU A 281 -7.69 -66.55 27.86
C GLU A 281 -7.50 -65.39 26.88
N ALA A 282 -6.34 -65.31 26.23
CA ALA A 282 -6.08 -64.33 25.18
C ALA A 282 -7.05 -64.47 24.00
N MET A 283 -7.44 -65.70 23.64
CA MET A 283 -8.43 -65.96 22.59
C MET A 283 -9.84 -65.50 22.98
N GLY A 284 -10.25 -65.73 24.23
CA GLY A 284 -11.53 -65.23 24.76
C GLY A 284 -11.59 -63.71 24.69
N CYS A 285 -10.52 -63.05 25.13
CA CYS A 285 -10.37 -61.60 24.98
C CYS A 285 -10.39 -61.15 23.51
N ALA A 286 -9.68 -61.84 22.61
CA ALA A 286 -9.64 -61.50 21.19
C ALA A 286 -11.03 -61.56 20.53
N TYR A 287 -11.84 -62.59 20.82
CA TYR A 287 -13.22 -62.66 20.31
C TYR A 287 -14.11 -61.54 20.86
N ALA A 288 -13.94 -61.21 22.14
CA ALA A 288 -14.67 -60.09 22.74
C ALA A 288 -14.28 -58.74 22.08
N THR A 289 -13.04 -58.60 21.59
CA THR A 289 -12.59 -57.40 20.87
C THR A 289 -13.11 -57.30 19.42
N LYS A 290 -13.60 -58.39 18.82
CA LYS A 290 -14.00 -58.47 17.40
C LYS A 290 -12.93 -58.02 16.38
N SER A 291 -11.67 -57.87 16.80
CA SER A 291 -10.60 -57.39 15.92
C SER A 291 -9.89 -58.55 15.22
N ASN A 292 -9.87 -58.50 13.89
CA ASN A 292 -9.20 -59.50 13.05
C ASN A 292 -7.71 -59.64 13.41
N THR A 293 -7.03 -58.53 13.69
CA THR A 293 -5.62 -58.53 14.11
C THR A 293 -5.41 -59.34 15.39
N TYR A 294 -6.22 -59.08 16.42
CA TYR A 294 -6.10 -59.80 17.70
C TYR A 294 -6.49 -61.26 17.60
N ILE A 295 -7.55 -61.56 16.85
CA ILE A 295 -7.98 -62.93 16.58
C ILE A 295 -6.87 -63.70 15.85
N SER A 296 -6.23 -63.09 14.85
CA SER A 296 -5.11 -63.70 14.13
C SER A 296 -3.91 -63.97 15.03
N LEU A 297 -3.52 -63.01 15.87
CA LEU A 297 -2.41 -63.16 16.82
C LEU A 297 -2.69 -64.21 17.90
N ALA A 298 -3.94 -64.31 18.38
CA ALA A 298 -4.35 -65.32 19.35
C ALA A 298 -4.35 -66.73 18.72
N TYR A 299 -4.83 -66.89 17.49
CA TYR A 299 -4.71 -68.15 16.75
C TYR A 299 -3.26 -68.57 16.54
N LEU A 300 -2.39 -67.62 16.15
CA LEU A 300 -0.96 -67.90 16.02
C LEU A 300 -0.34 -68.35 17.34
N ARG A 301 -0.85 -67.83 18.47
CA ARG A 301 -0.36 -68.23 19.79
C ARG A 301 -0.84 -69.61 20.22
N LEU A 302 -2.09 -69.96 19.93
CA LEU A 302 -2.60 -71.32 20.12
C LEU A 302 -1.84 -72.32 19.23
N TYR A 303 -1.62 -71.98 17.95
CA TYR A 303 -0.81 -72.78 17.02
C TYR A 303 0.56 -73.12 17.61
N SER A 304 1.33 -72.11 18.04
CA SER A 304 2.68 -72.35 18.56
C SER A 304 2.68 -73.19 19.83
N THR A 305 1.66 -73.02 20.67
CA THR A 305 1.54 -73.77 21.92
C THR A 305 1.26 -75.24 21.62
N PHE A 306 0.26 -75.53 20.80
CA PHE A 306 -0.06 -76.91 20.38
C PHE A 306 1.07 -77.57 19.59
N LYS A 307 1.81 -76.80 18.78
CA LYS A 307 3.02 -77.27 18.10
C LYS A 307 4.08 -77.72 19.11
N GLN A 308 4.34 -76.95 20.15
CA GLN A 308 5.31 -77.30 21.19
C GLN A 308 4.85 -78.49 22.05
N MET A 309 3.54 -78.72 22.16
CA MET A 309 2.95 -79.92 22.78
C MET A 309 3.00 -81.16 21.86
N ASN A 310 3.47 -81.02 20.61
CA ASN A 310 3.41 -82.05 19.58
C ASN A 310 1.98 -82.54 19.23
N ILE A 311 0.95 -81.71 19.48
CA ILE A 311 -0.45 -81.99 19.11
C ILE A 311 -0.71 -81.38 17.73
N MET A 312 -0.32 -82.11 16.69
CA MET A 312 -0.21 -81.56 15.33
C MET A 312 -1.56 -81.21 14.70
N ASP A 313 -2.64 -81.97 14.97
CA ASP A 313 -3.98 -81.68 14.43
C ASP A 313 -4.52 -80.34 14.92
N SER A 314 -4.38 -80.07 16.22
CA SER A 314 -4.80 -78.79 16.82
C SER A 314 -3.90 -77.64 16.34
N ALA A 315 -2.59 -77.88 16.22
CA ALA A 315 -1.67 -76.89 15.67
C ALA A 315 -2.08 -76.51 14.23
N LEU A 316 -2.31 -77.50 13.36
CA LEU A 316 -2.74 -77.27 11.99
C LEU A 316 -4.07 -76.51 11.93
N TYR A 317 -5.06 -76.91 12.73
CA TYR A 317 -6.35 -76.22 12.80
C TYR A 317 -6.20 -74.72 13.10
N TYR A 318 -5.44 -74.37 14.15
CA TYR A 318 -5.25 -72.97 14.52
C TYR A 318 -4.38 -72.21 13.53
N TYR A 319 -3.43 -72.88 12.87
CA TYR A 319 -2.64 -72.29 11.80
C TYR A 319 -3.51 -71.95 10.57
N GLU A 320 -4.40 -72.84 10.14
CA GLU A 320 -5.33 -72.57 9.03
C GLU A 320 -6.29 -71.42 9.36
N LYS A 321 -6.78 -71.36 10.61
CA LYS A 321 -7.59 -70.24 11.09
C LYS A 321 -6.82 -68.93 11.09
N HIS A 322 -5.57 -68.93 11.58
CA HIS A 322 -4.67 -67.79 11.51
C HIS A 322 -4.48 -67.32 10.07
N LYS A 323 -4.16 -68.23 9.14
CA LYS A 323 -3.95 -67.90 7.71
C LYS A 323 -5.17 -67.25 7.06
N LYS A 324 -6.37 -67.78 7.31
CA LYS A 324 -7.62 -67.18 6.79
C LYS A 324 -7.84 -65.75 7.28
N VAL A 325 -7.54 -65.47 8.55
CA VAL A 325 -7.68 -64.12 9.11
C VAL A 325 -6.52 -63.21 8.66
N GLU A 326 -5.32 -63.75 8.52
CA GLU A 326 -4.16 -63.04 7.95
C GLU A 326 -4.44 -62.56 6.52
N ASP A 327 -5.09 -63.37 5.68
CA ASP A 327 -5.52 -62.96 4.34
C ASP A 327 -6.55 -61.82 4.35
N ILE A 328 -7.41 -61.76 5.36
CA ILE A 328 -8.34 -60.63 5.57
C ILE A 328 -7.54 -59.37 5.93
N ILE A 329 -6.62 -59.48 6.91
CA ILE A 329 -5.76 -58.37 7.35
C ILE A 329 -4.92 -57.84 6.18
N ASN A 330 -4.35 -58.71 5.35
CA ASN A 330 -3.53 -58.29 4.21
C ASN A 330 -4.36 -57.52 3.17
N ARG A 331 -5.63 -57.91 2.94
CA ARG A 331 -6.55 -57.14 2.09
C ARG A 331 -6.91 -55.79 2.70
N GLU A 332 -7.13 -55.73 4.01
CA GLU A 332 -7.37 -54.47 4.74
C GLU A 332 -6.17 -53.54 4.68
N LYS A 333 -4.94 -54.05 4.85
CA LYS A 333 -3.69 -53.30 4.68
C LYS A 333 -3.57 -52.73 3.27
N PHE A 334 -3.83 -53.54 2.24
CA PHE A 334 -3.80 -53.07 0.85
C PHE A 334 -4.77 -51.91 0.61
N ARG A 335 -6.01 -52.01 1.11
CA ARG A 335 -7.00 -50.92 1.02
C ARG A 335 -6.57 -49.66 1.77
N LEU A 336 -6.02 -49.81 2.98
CA LEU A 336 -5.42 -48.70 3.72
C LEU A 336 -4.31 -48.03 2.90
N SER A 337 -3.45 -48.81 2.23
CA SER A 337 -2.40 -48.28 1.37
C SER A 337 -2.94 -47.46 0.20
N LEU A 338 -4.04 -47.90 -0.42
CA LEU A 338 -4.69 -47.15 -1.48
C LEU A 338 -5.23 -45.82 -0.96
N SER A 339 -5.97 -45.84 0.15
CA SER A 339 -6.49 -44.64 0.80
C SER A 339 -5.38 -43.65 1.20
N GLN A 340 -4.26 -44.15 1.72
CA GLN A 340 -3.08 -43.33 2.01
C GLN A 340 -2.55 -42.65 0.75
N ASN A 341 -2.39 -43.40 -0.34
CA ASN A 341 -1.91 -42.85 -1.61
C ASN A 341 -2.89 -41.80 -2.19
N GLU A 342 -4.20 -42.03 -2.11
CA GLU A 342 -5.21 -41.05 -2.55
C GLU A 342 -5.09 -39.73 -1.78
N VAL A 343 -4.94 -39.80 -0.45
CA VAL A 343 -4.74 -38.61 0.40
C VAL A 343 -3.45 -37.89 0.02
N ILE A 344 -2.35 -38.63 -0.22
CA ILE A 344 -1.06 -38.05 -0.60
C ILE A 344 -1.15 -37.36 -1.96
N VAL A 345 -1.73 -38.02 -2.97
CA VAL A 345 -1.90 -37.48 -4.32
C VAL A 345 -2.73 -36.19 -4.26
N LYS A 346 -3.86 -36.20 -3.54
CA LYS A 346 -4.69 -35.00 -3.38
C LYS A 346 -3.94 -33.84 -2.70
N ASP A 347 -3.10 -34.14 -1.72
CA ASP A 347 -2.31 -33.12 -1.03
C ASP A 347 -1.19 -32.55 -1.92
N ILE A 348 -0.58 -33.40 -2.77
CA ILE A 348 0.39 -32.98 -3.80
C ILE A 348 -0.30 -32.06 -4.82
N GLU A 349 -1.46 -32.44 -5.36
CA GLU A 349 -2.22 -31.62 -6.31
C GLU A 349 -2.58 -30.23 -5.73
N LEU A 350 -3.02 -30.18 -4.47
CA LEU A 350 -3.31 -28.91 -3.79
C LEU A 350 -2.05 -28.04 -3.63
N LYS A 351 -0.90 -28.66 -3.31
CA LYS A 351 0.38 -27.96 -3.21
C LYS A 351 0.84 -27.45 -4.57
N GLU A 352 0.73 -28.23 -5.63
CA GLU A 352 1.05 -27.81 -7.00
C GLU A 352 0.19 -26.63 -7.44
N LEU A 353 -1.12 -26.68 -7.19
CA LEU A 353 -2.03 -25.57 -7.47
C LEU A 353 -1.65 -24.30 -6.68
N SER A 354 -1.25 -24.45 -5.42
CA SER A 354 -0.79 -23.31 -4.61
C SER A 354 0.50 -22.69 -5.15
N ILE A 355 1.44 -23.53 -5.63
CA ILE A 355 2.69 -23.08 -6.24
C ILE A 355 2.42 -22.37 -7.57
N GLU A 356 1.48 -22.86 -8.37
CA GLU A 356 1.08 -22.21 -9.62
C GLU A 356 0.48 -20.82 -9.36
N LYS A 357 -0.42 -20.70 -8.38
CA LYS A 357 -0.96 -19.40 -7.95
C LYS A 357 0.14 -18.44 -7.50
N LEU A 358 1.06 -18.90 -6.66
CA LEU A 358 2.19 -18.08 -6.20
C LEU A 358 3.12 -17.67 -7.35
N LYS A 359 3.34 -18.56 -8.35
CA LYS A 359 4.11 -18.20 -9.56
C LYS A 359 3.39 -17.13 -10.38
N ALA A 360 2.07 -17.24 -10.54
CA ALA A 360 1.28 -16.23 -11.23
C ALA A 360 1.31 -14.88 -10.51
N GLU A 361 1.13 -14.85 -9.19
CA GLU A 361 1.25 -13.63 -8.37
C GLU A 361 2.64 -13.01 -8.46
N ASN A 362 3.70 -13.83 -8.35
CA ASN A 362 5.07 -13.35 -8.51
C ASN A 362 5.34 -12.80 -9.91
N TYR A 363 4.76 -13.41 -10.95
CA TYR A 363 4.86 -12.90 -12.32
C TYR A 363 4.15 -11.54 -12.47
N GLN A 364 2.95 -11.39 -11.91
CA GLN A 364 2.23 -10.12 -11.87
C GLN A 364 3.03 -9.03 -11.13
N ASN A 365 3.57 -9.34 -9.95
CA ASN A 365 4.41 -8.42 -9.19
C ASN A 365 5.68 -8.02 -9.96
N LYS A 366 6.29 -8.97 -10.69
CA LYS A 366 7.43 -8.68 -11.56
C LYS A 366 7.06 -7.71 -12.67
N LEU A 367 5.91 -7.88 -13.31
CA LEU A 367 5.42 -6.96 -14.35
C LEU A 367 5.13 -5.57 -13.77
N ILE A 368 4.45 -5.47 -12.64
CA ILE A 368 4.17 -4.20 -11.96
C ILE A 368 5.48 -3.44 -11.68
N ARG A 369 6.49 -4.14 -11.12
CA ARG A 369 7.81 -3.54 -10.85
C ARG A 369 8.49 -3.04 -12.13
N GLN A 370 8.44 -3.80 -13.22
CA GLN A 370 9.01 -3.40 -14.50
C GLN A 370 8.29 -2.18 -15.10
N THR A 371 6.96 -2.15 -15.05
CA THR A 371 6.15 -1.02 -15.52
C THR A 371 6.46 0.25 -14.72
N LEU A 372 6.59 0.15 -13.39
CA LEU A 372 6.97 1.29 -12.54
C LEU A 372 8.37 1.83 -12.86
N LEU A 373 9.35 0.95 -13.10
CA LEU A 373 10.68 1.36 -13.53
C LEU A 373 10.66 2.07 -14.89
N LEU A 374 9.90 1.53 -15.86
CA LEU A 374 9.73 2.16 -17.16
C LEU A 374 9.05 3.53 -17.05
N SER A 375 8.01 3.68 -16.21
CA SER A 375 7.36 4.97 -16.00
C SER A 375 8.29 6.01 -15.38
N LEU A 376 9.19 5.59 -14.47
CA LEU A 376 10.19 6.48 -13.88
C LEU A 376 11.21 6.95 -14.94
N ILE A 377 11.68 6.04 -15.80
CA ILE A 377 12.60 6.38 -16.90
C ILE A 377 11.94 7.37 -17.87
N VAL A 378 10.70 7.10 -18.28
CA VAL A 378 9.94 7.99 -19.17
C VAL A 378 9.73 9.36 -18.52
N GLY A 379 9.36 9.39 -17.24
CA GLY A 379 9.21 10.63 -16.47
C GLY A 379 10.50 11.45 -16.42
N PHE A 380 11.64 10.79 -16.18
CA PHE A 380 12.95 11.43 -16.14
C PHE A 380 13.35 12.03 -17.50
N ILE A 381 13.15 11.28 -18.59
CA ILE A 381 13.38 11.77 -19.97
C ILE A 381 12.49 12.98 -20.25
N PHE A 382 11.22 12.92 -19.87
CA PHE A 382 10.28 14.03 -20.04
C PHE A 382 10.71 15.28 -19.24
N THR A 383 11.19 15.12 -18.01
CA THR A 383 11.71 16.25 -17.22
C THR A 383 12.92 16.90 -17.88
N ILE A 384 13.87 16.11 -18.40
CA ILE A 384 15.03 16.63 -19.14
C ILE A 384 14.59 17.37 -20.40
N TRP A 385 13.70 16.77 -21.18
CA TRP A 385 13.16 17.37 -22.39
C TRP A 385 12.43 18.69 -22.09
N TYR A 386 11.60 18.73 -21.04
CA TYR A 386 10.89 19.92 -20.60
C TYR A 386 11.88 21.03 -20.19
N TYR A 387 12.89 20.70 -19.38
CA TYR A 387 13.91 21.64 -18.94
C TYR A 387 14.73 22.22 -20.11
N TYR A 388 15.10 21.38 -21.09
CA TYR A 388 15.80 21.81 -22.30
C TYR A 388 14.96 22.81 -23.11
N ASN A 389 13.68 22.49 -23.34
CA ASN A 389 12.77 23.38 -24.08
C ASN A 389 12.52 24.69 -23.34
N TYR A 390 12.35 24.65 -22.01
CA TYR A 390 12.22 25.84 -21.18
C TYR A 390 13.45 26.76 -21.35
N LYS A 391 14.67 26.20 -21.30
CA LYS A 391 15.90 26.96 -21.49
C LYS A 391 16.02 27.53 -22.92
N LEU A 392 15.62 26.77 -23.93
CA LEU A 392 15.62 27.21 -25.33
C LEU A 392 14.68 28.40 -25.55
N ILE A 393 13.44 28.30 -25.04
CA ILE A 393 12.44 29.38 -25.13
C ILE A 393 12.95 30.63 -24.41
N ARG A 394 13.51 30.48 -23.20
CA ARG A 394 14.06 31.60 -22.44
C ARG A 394 15.18 32.32 -23.20
N ASN A 395 16.08 31.57 -23.86
CA ASN A 395 17.16 32.16 -24.65
C ASN A 395 16.63 32.87 -25.90
N LYS A 396 15.65 32.28 -26.59
CA LYS A 396 14.99 32.92 -27.74
C LYS A 396 14.28 34.22 -27.34
N ASN A 397 13.58 34.23 -26.20
CA ASN A 397 12.90 35.43 -25.71
C ASN A 397 13.89 36.54 -25.37
N LYS A 398 15.02 36.23 -24.73
CA LYS A 398 16.09 37.22 -24.47
C LYS A 398 16.66 37.81 -25.76
N LEU A 399 16.92 36.96 -26.76
CA LEU A 399 17.41 37.43 -28.06
C LEU A 399 16.37 38.30 -28.77
N LEU A 400 15.10 37.91 -28.71
CA LEU A 400 13.99 38.68 -29.28
C LEU A 400 13.86 40.06 -28.61
N GLU A 401 14.00 40.13 -27.28
CA GLU A 401 14.02 41.39 -26.55
C GLU A 401 15.20 42.29 -26.97
N GLN A 402 16.39 41.73 -27.14
CA GLN A 402 17.55 42.48 -27.63
C GLN A 402 17.31 43.04 -29.03
N LYS A 403 16.82 42.20 -29.96
CA LYS A 403 16.50 42.62 -31.33
C LYS A 403 15.41 43.69 -31.36
N ASN A 404 14.38 43.57 -30.53
CA ASN A 404 13.33 44.58 -30.42
C ASN A 404 13.86 45.92 -29.90
N LYS A 405 14.83 45.92 -28.97
CA LYS A 405 15.51 47.13 -28.49
C LYS A 405 16.34 47.79 -29.59
N GLU A 406 17.13 47.00 -30.32
CA GLU A 406 17.93 47.48 -31.46
C GLU A 406 17.05 48.15 -32.52
N ILE A 407 15.96 47.49 -32.92
CA ILE A 407 15.00 48.02 -33.90
C ILE A 407 14.37 49.33 -33.42
N ARG A 408 13.98 49.42 -32.14
CA ARG A 408 13.44 50.67 -31.58
C ARG A 408 14.45 51.80 -31.62
N SER A 409 15.70 51.55 -31.21
CA SER A 409 16.74 52.59 -31.24
C SER A 409 16.94 53.10 -32.66
N ALA A 410 17.16 52.19 -33.62
CA ALA A 410 17.34 52.56 -35.02
C ALA A 410 16.15 53.33 -35.60
N TYR A 411 14.91 52.99 -35.22
CA TYR A 411 13.72 53.73 -35.61
C TYR A 411 13.71 55.17 -35.07
N PHE A 412 14.04 55.37 -33.79
CA PHE A 412 14.09 56.70 -33.19
C PHE A 412 15.23 57.55 -33.77
N ASP A 413 16.40 56.96 -33.97
CA ASP A 413 17.57 57.64 -34.55
C ASP A 413 17.26 58.09 -35.99
N GLY A 414 16.71 57.19 -36.82
CA GLY A 414 16.28 57.54 -38.18
C GLY A 414 15.20 58.61 -38.23
N LYS A 415 14.26 58.61 -37.27
CA LYS A 415 13.22 59.66 -37.18
C LYS A 415 13.81 61.04 -36.87
N GLN A 416 14.81 61.12 -35.98
CA GLN A 416 15.47 62.38 -35.65
C GLN A 416 16.30 62.91 -36.82
N GLU A 417 17.01 62.03 -37.52
CA GLU A 417 17.79 62.40 -38.70
C GLU A 417 16.89 62.96 -39.82
N GLU A 418 15.72 62.35 -40.04
CA GLU A 418 14.72 62.82 -41.00
C GLU A 418 14.19 64.22 -40.64
N GLN A 419 13.87 64.46 -39.36
CA GLN A 419 13.45 65.79 -38.89
C GLN A 419 14.55 66.84 -39.11
N LYS A 420 15.81 66.46 -38.89
CA LYS A 420 16.95 67.35 -39.13
C LYS A 420 17.11 67.68 -40.61
N ARG A 421 16.98 66.67 -41.49
CA ARG A 421 17.03 66.87 -42.94
C ARG A 421 15.91 67.79 -43.43
N LEU A 422 14.67 67.56 -42.99
CA LEU A 422 13.52 68.37 -43.35
C LEU A 422 13.68 69.84 -42.95
N ALA A 423 14.19 70.10 -41.74
CA ALA A 423 14.44 71.48 -41.29
C ALA A 423 15.44 72.21 -42.17
N SER A 424 16.54 71.53 -42.54
CA SER A 424 17.58 72.08 -43.43
C SER A 424 17.05 72.34 -44.83
N GLU A 425 16.29 71.40 -45.42
CA GLU A 425 15.69 71.57 -46.75
C GLU A 425 14.69 72.74 -46.79
N LEU A 426 13.86 72.89 -45.75
CA LEU A 426 12.93 74.02 -45.63
C LEU A 426 13.69 75.35 -45.50
N HIS A 427 14.74 75.41 -44.68
CA HIS A 427 15.51 76.61 -44.43
C HIS A 427 16.31 77.07 -45.65
N ASP A 428 17.08 76.18 -46.27
CA ASP A 428 18.06 76.58 -47.28
C ASP A 428 17.44 76.72 -48.67
N ASN A 429 16.40 75.94 -48.98
CA ASN A 429 15.82 75.88 -50.33
C ASN A 429 14.54 76.72 -50.45
N LEU A 430 13.61 76.60 -49.50
CA LEU A 430 12.30 77.26 -49.59
C LEU A 430 12.32 78.71 -49.08
N ASN A 431 12.87 78.98 -47.90
CA ASN A 431 12.95 80.35 -47.38
C ASN A 431 13.76 81.27 -48.31
N THR A 432 14.89 80.78 -48.82
CA THR A 432 15.74 81.52 -49.76
C THR A 432 14.99 81.87 -51.05
N LYS A 433 14.21 80.94 -51.60
CA LYS A 433 13.43 81.17 -52.84
C LYS A 433 12.27 82.12 -52.63
N ILE A 434 11.54 82.00 -51.51
CA ILE A 434 10.42 82.89 -51.21
C ILE A 434 10.93 84.31 -50.92
N ALA A 435 12.07 84.46 -50.22
CA ALA A 435 12.71 85.75 -50.02
C ALA A 435 13.11 86.41 -51.34
N ALA A 436 13.76 85.66 -52.24
CA ALA A 436 14.11 86.15 -53.57
C ALA A 436 12.88 86.54 -54.40
N MET A 437 11.79 85.78 -54.31
CA MET A 437 10.52 86.10 -54.95
C MET A 437 9.92 87.40 -54.38
N GLY A 438 9.94 87.56 -53.06
CA GLY A 438 9.51 88.79 -52.38
C GLY A 438 10.30 90.02 -52.86
N TRP A 439 11.63 89.92 -52.92
CA TRP A 439 12.49 91.01 -53.44
C TRP A 439 12.19 91.37 -54.90
N GLN A 440 11.95 90.36 -55.75
CA GLN A 440 11.58 90.61 -57.16
C GLN A 440 10.22 91.31 -57.28
N LEU A 441 9.24 90.94 -56.45
CA LEU A 441 7.93 91.59 -56.42
C LEU A 441 8.01 93.03 -55.91
N GLU A 442 8.86 93.30 -54.91
CA GLU A 442 9.10 94.66 -54.38
C GLU A 442 9.83 95.57 -55.37
N ALA A 443 10.67 95.01 -56.26
CA ALA A 443 11.41 95.76 -57.27
C ALA A 443 10.55 96.24 -58.46
N ILE A 444 9.29 95.80 -58.58
CA ILE A 444 8.40 96.20 -59.66
C ILE A 444 7.96 97.66 -59.46
N SER A 445 8.30 98.53 -60.43
CA SER A 445 7.93 99.95 -60.39
C SER A 445 6.42 100.15 -60.49
N LYS A 446 5.82 100.71 -59.43
CA LYS A 446 4.38 101.00 -59.33
C LYS A 446 3.91 102.15 -60.23
N GLU A 447 4.83 102.94 -60.80
CA GLU A 447 4.53 104.15 -61.59
C GLU A 447 3.96 103.84 -62.98
N LYS A 448 4.16 102.61 -63.50
CA LYS A 448 3.68 102.17 -64.82
C LYS A 448 2.46 101.25 -64.78
N LEU A 449 1.91 100.97 -63.60
CA LEU A 449 0.78 100.04 -63.41
C LEU A 449 -0.55 100.79 -63.29
N ASN A 450 -1.63 100.22 -63.83
CA ASN A 450 -2.98 100.71 -63.56
C ASN A 450 -3.39 100.38 -62.10
N ASP A 451 -4.47 101.00 -61.60
CA ASP A 451 -4.84 100.87 -60.19
C ASP A 451 -5.28 99.45 -59.80
N ARG A 452 -5.80 98.65 -60.74
CA ARG A 452 -6.14 97.24 -60.51
C ARG A 452 -4.88 96.39 -60.33
N ASP A 453 -3.86 96.60 -61.16
CA ASP A 453 -2.61 95.85 -61.14
C ASP A 453 -1.76 96.19 -59.90
N LYS A 454 -1.84 97.43 -59.39
CA LYS A 454 -1.23 97.82 -58.10
C LYS A 454 -1.81 97.04 -56.92
N VAL A 455 -3.13 96.92 -56.84
CA VAL A 455 -3.81 96.15 -55.77
C VAL A 455 -3.47 94.66 -55.86
N ILE A 456 -3.38 94.10 -57.07
CA ILE A 456 -2.96 92.70 -57.28
C ILE A 456 -1.50 92.51 -56.84
N LEU A 457 -0.59 93.40 -57.23
CA LEU A 457 0.81 93.34 -56.83
C LEU A 457 0.96 93.42 -55.30
N GLU A 458 0.26 94.34 -54.63
CA GLU A 458 0.29 94.45 -53.17
C GLU A 458 -0.23 93.18 -52.49
N ARG A 459 -1.30 92.60 -53.03
CA ARG A 459 -1.85 91.34 -52.51
C ARG A 459 -0.88 90.16 -52.71
N VAL A 460 -0.20 90.08 -53.86
CA VAL A 460 0.76 89.01 -54.15
C VAL A 460 2.04 89.18 -53.32
N THR A 461 2.53 90.42 -53.14
CA THR A 461 3.66 90.71 -52.25
C THR A 461 3.31 90.38 -50.80
N GLN A 462 2.09 90.69 -50.35
CA GLN A 462 1.63 90.31 -49.01
C GLN A 462 1.55 88.78 -48.85
N ILE A 463 0.99 88.06 -49.81
CA ILE A 463 0.96 86.58 -49.80
C ILE A 463 2.38 86.00 -49.77
N SER A 464 3.34 86.58 -50.49
CA SER A 464 4.74 86.13 -50.47
C SER A 464 5.40 86.36 -49.11
N ARG A 465 5.09 87.48 -48.43
CA ARG A 465 5.58 87.76 -47.07
C ARG A 465 4.94 86.83 -46.04
N ASP A 466 3.63 86.60 -46.15
CA ASP A 466 2.92 85.68 -45.28
C ASP A 466 3.46 84.25 -45.45
N LEU A 467 3.68 83.81 -46.70
CA LEU A 467 4.28 82.50 -47.00
C LEU A 467 5.73 82.38 -46.48
N TYR A 468 6.54 83.44 -46.61
CA TYR A 468 7.89 83.47 -46.04
C TYR A 468 7.84 83.32 -44.51
N ASN A 469 6.94 84.05 -43.85
CA ASN A 469 6.78 84.00 -42.40
C ASN A 469 6.26 82.63 -41.94
N ASP A 470 5.31 82.03 -42.66
CA ASP A 470 4.78 80.70 -42.35
C ASP A 470 5.84 79.60 -42.50
N VAL A 471 6.60 79.59 -43.60
CA VAL A 471 7.67 78.60 -43.81
C VAL A 471 8.83 78.81 -42.83
N ARG A 472 9.18 80.07 -42.52
CA ARG A 472 10.17 80.40 -41.49
C ARG A 472 9.73 79.94 -40.10
N LEU A 473 8.46 80.14 -39.76
CA LEU A 473 7.88 79.68 -38.49
C LEU A 473 7.84 78.15 -38.42
N ILE A 474 7.50 77.46 -39.51
CA ILE A 474 7.57 75.99 -39.59
C ILE A 474 9.01 75.51 -39.43
N SER A 475 9.99 76.12 -40.10
CA SER A 475 11.41 75.76 -40.00
C SER A 475 11.96 75.96 -38.58
N HIS A 476 11.68 77.09 -37.93
CA HIS A 476 12.06 77.34 -36.53
C HIS A 476 11.32 76.41 -35.54
N ASN A 477 10.08 76.01 -35.83
CA ASN A 477 9.36 75.04 -35.03
C ASN A 477 9.91 73.62 -35.15
N ILE A 478 10.58 73.30 -36.26
CA ILE A 478 11.23 72.00 -36.48
C ILE A 478 12.61 71.98 -35.82
N ILE A 479 13.39 73.08 -35.89
CA ILE A 479 14.65 73.25 -35.14
C ILE A 479 14.85 74.72 -34.73
N PRO A 480 14.89 75.05 -33.43
CA PRO A 480 15.37 76.35 -32.97
C PRO A 480 16.90 76.42 -33.12
N THR A 481 17.38 76.98 -34.22
CA THR A 481 18.80 77.20 -34.54
C THR A 481 19.56 77.99 -33.47
N GLU A 482 18.85 78.86 -32.76
CA GLU A 482 19.41 79.71 -31.71
C GLU A 482 19.64 78.93 -30.41
N LEU A 483 18.76 77.97 -30.12
CA LEU A 483 18.82 77.14 -28.91
C LEU A 483 20.05 76.22 -28.90
N SER A 484 20.38 75.66 -30.07
CA SER A 484 21.55 74.79 -30.25
C SER A 484 22.89 75.54 -30.20
N SER A 485 22.88 76.85 -30.45
CA SER A 485 24.10 77.65 -30.60
C SER A 485 24.42 78.54 -29.39
N HIS A 486 23.42 79.03 -28.65
CA HIS A 486 23.60 80.03 -27.58
C HIS A 486 22.85 79.70 -26.27
N GLY A 487 22.15 78.56 -26.20
CA GLY A 487 21.39 78.15 -25.02
C GLY A 487 20.00 78.79 -24.91
N LEU A 488 19.19 78.25 -23.98
CA LEU A 488 17.76 78.57 -23.86
C LEU A 488 17.47 80.01 -23.50
N GLU A 489 18.18 80.56 -22.51
CA GLU A 489 17.97 81.94 -22.04
C GLU A 489 18.20 82.96 -23.18
N VAL A 490 19.29 82.79 -23.94
CA VAL A 490 19.62 83.66 -25.07
C VAL A 490 18.59 83.52 -26.20
N ALA A 491 18.13 82.28 -26.47
CA ALA A 491 17.12 82.03 -27.49
C ALA A 491 15.78 82.72 -27.15
N VAL A 492 15.35 82.65 -25.88
CA VAL A 492 14.11 83.30 -25.42
C VAL A 492 14.25 84.82 -25.38
N GLN A 493 15.40 85.36 -24.94
CA GLN A 493 15.64 86.81 -24.98
C GLN A 493 15.57 87.36 -26.41
N LYS A 494 16.11 86.63 -27.40
CA LYS A 494 16.00 87.01 -28.82
C LYS A 494 14.56 86.94 -29.32
N LEU A 495 13.80 85.91 -28.92
CA LEU A 495 12.37 85.81 -29.23
C LEU A 495 11.63 87.03 -28.70
N VAL A 496 11.83 87.40 -27.44
CA VAL A 496 11.20 88.58 -26.79
C VAL A 496 11.57 89.88 -27.50
N ASN A 497 12.85 90.08 -27.83
CA ASN A 497 13.29 91.26 -28.59
C ASN A 497 12.62 91.33 -29.97
N SER A 498 12.45 90.19 -30.64
CA SER A 498 11.75 90.12 -31.93
C SER A 498 10.26 90.43 -31.78
N LEU A 499 9.61 89.93 -30.73
CA LEU A 499 8.19 90.21 -30.45
C LEU A 499 7.95 91.69 -30.14
N ASN A 500 8.86 92.31 -29.37
CA ASN A 500 8.79 93.75 -29.04
C ASN A 500 9.09 94.68 -30.22
N SER A 501 9.51 94.16 -31.37
CA SER A 501 9.73 94.98 -32.58
C SER A 501 8.44 95.24 -33.37
N GLN A 502 7.33 94.63 -32.96
CA GLN A 502 6.00 94.83 -33.56
C GLN A 502 5.18 95.76 -32.65
N ASP A 503 4.72 96.90 -33.16
CA ASP A 503 3.93 97.86 -32.38
C ASP A 503 2.62 97.21 -31.87
N HIS A 504 2.31 97.41 -30.58
CA HIS A 504 1.03 97.19 -29.84
C HIS A 504 1.06 96.25 -28.59
N LEU A 505 2.10 95.48 -28.30
CA LEU A 505 2.22 94.63 -27.08
C LEU A 505 3.68 94.54 -26.60
N VAL A 506 3.93 94.79 -25.31
CA VAL A 506 5.28 94.72 -24.71
C VAL A 506 5.46 93.44 -23.89
N PHE A 507 6.42 92.62 -24.27
CA PHE A 507 6.89 91.45 -23.52
C PHE A 507 8.07 91.82 -22.62
N HIS A 508 7.91 91.57 -21.32
CA HIS A 508 8.94 91.66 -20.30
C HIS A 508 9.48 90.26 -20.02
N PHE A 509 10.80 90.10 -19.96
CA PHE A 509 11.44 88.81 -19.72
C PHE A 509 12.45 88.87 -18.59
N ILE A 510 12.33 87.94 -17.66
CA ILE A 510 13.25 87.75 -16.54
C ILE A 510 13.66 86.28 -16.51
N SER A 511 14.96 86.03 -16.38
CA SER A 511 15.50 84.69 -16.21
C SER A 511 16.42 84.62 -15.01
N ASN A 512 16.36 83.48 -14.31
CA ASN A 512 17.29 83.10 -13.25
C ASN A 512 17.48 81.57 -13.31
N ILE A 513 18.23 81.12 -14.32
CA ILE A 513 18.54 79.70 -14.54
C ILE A 513 19.98 79.43 -14.06
N ASN A 514 20.11 78.77 -12.92
CA ASN A 514 21.40 78.55 -12.24
C ASN A 514 22.02 77.17 -12.49
N LYS A 515 21.41 76.34 -13.36
CA LYS A 515 21.85 74.98 -13.66
C LYS A 515 21.64 74.62 -15.13
N GLU A 516 22.48 73.69 -15.60
CA GLU A 516 22.42 73.14 -16.94
C GLU A 516 21.15 72.27 -17.11
N ILE A 517 20.29 72.68 -18.03
CA ILE A 517 19.05 71.97 -18.38
C ILE A 517 19.36 71.02 -19.55
N SER A 518 18.84 69.79 -19.50
CA SER A 518 19.07 68.82 -20.58
C SER A 518 18.59 69.36 -21.94
N SER A 519 19.30 69.01 -23.02
CA SER A 519 18.97 69.50 -24.37
C SER A 519 17.52 69.17 -24.80
N ASN A 520 16.95 68.07 -24.31
CA ASN A 520 15.57 67.70 -24.59
C ASN A 520 14.57 68.64 -23.91
N VAL A 521 14.80 68.95 -22.62
CA VAL A 521 13.97 69.91 -21.87
C VAL A 521 14.09 71.31 -22.48
N ASN A 522 15.30 71.75 -22.84
CA ASN A 522 15.52 73.04 -23.53
C ASN A 522 14.69 73.18 -24.82
N ASN A 523 14.65 72.13 -25.65
CA ASN A 523 13.92 72.14 -26.92
C ASN A 523 12.41 72.28 -26.73
N GLU A 524 11.85 71.49 -25.82
CA GLU A 524 10.41 71.51 -25.56
C GLU A 524 9.98 72.77 -24.81
N VAL A 525 10.80 73.27 -23.88
CA VAL A 525 10.59 74.56 -23.21
C VAL A 525 10.47 75.71 -24.21
N TYR A 526 11.41 75.79 -25.16
CA TYR A 526 11.39 76.84 -26.17
C TYR A 526 10.10 76.81 -27.01
N LYS A 527 9.66 75.60 -27.40
CA LYS A 527 8.41 75.40 -28.15
C LYS A 527 7.16 75.76 -27.33
N ILE A 528 7.16 75.42 -26.03
CA ILE A 528 6.08 75.78 -25.11
C ILE A 528 5.97 77.31 -24.99
N LEU A 529 7.09 78.00 -24.79
CA LEU A 529 7.13 79.46 -24.70
C LEU A 529 6.65 80.13 -25.99
N LEU A 530 7.07 79.62 -27.15
CA LEU A 530 6.63 80.15 -28.43
C LEU A 530 5.12 80.04 -28.62
N GLU A 531 4.53 78.89 -28.28
CA GLU A 531 3.08 78.68 -28.34
C GLU A 531 2.34 79.57 -27.34
N LEU A 532 2.86 79.74 -26.12
CA LEU A 532 2.27 80.63 -25.11
C LEU A 532 2.32 82.10 -25.54
N CYS A 533 3.45 82.57 -26.08
CA CYS A 533 3.55 83.93 -26.63
C CYS A 533 2.59 84.15 -27.80
N ASN A 534 2.46 83.18 -28.71
CA ASN A 534 1.50 83.23 -29.80
C ASN A 534 0.06 83.29 -29.31
N ASN A 535 -0.27 82.56 -28.23
CA ASN A 535 -1.59 82.62 -27.61
C ASN A 535 -1.87 84.01 -27.04
N VAL A 536 -0.89 84.63 -26.36
CA VAL A 536 -1.03 86.02 -25.87
C VAL A 536 -1.28 86.97 -27.04
N ILE A 537 -0.47 86.93 -28.10
CA ILE A 537 -0.60 87.83 -29.26
C ILE A 537 -1.97 87.70 -29.95
N LYS A 538 -2.45 86.47 -30.14
CA LYS A 538 -3.70 86.21 -30.88
C LYS A 538 -4.97 86.42 -30.07
N HIS A 539 -4.92 86.20 -28.75
CA HIS A 539 -6.13 86.04 -27.96
C HIS A 539 -6.30 87.03 -26.80
N SER A 540 -5.22 87.59 -26.25
CA SER A 540 -5.31 88.39 -25.01
C SER A 540 -5.74 89.84 -25.23
N LYS A 541 -5.44 90.47 -26.38
CA LYS A 541 -5.50 91.94 -26.55
C LYS A 541 -4.77 92.71 -25.42
N ALA A 542 -3.76 92.10 -24.81
CA ALA A 542 -2.94 92.69 -23.75
C ALA A 542 -2.11 93.87 -24.27
N SER A 543 -1.75 94.80 -23.38
CA SER A 543 -0.70 95.79 -23.63
C SER A 543 0.66 95.32 -23.12
N ASP A 544 0.65 94.46 -22.09
CA ASP A 544 1.84 93.97 -21.40
C ASP A 544 1.72 92.47 -21.11
N ALA A 545 2.83 91.76 -21.31
CA ALA A 545 2.99 90.37 -20.94
C ALA A 545 4.34 90.13 -20.25
N TRP A 546 4.38 89.22 -19.28
CA TRP A 546 5.56 88.88 -18.50
C TRP A 546 5.90 87.41 -18.68
N ILE A 547 7.16 87.15 -19.02
CA ILE A 547 7.74 85.82 -19.12
C ILE A 547 8.81 85.68 -18.04
N SER A 548 8.68 84.65 -17.21
CA SER A 548 9.65 84.32 -16.17
C SER A 548 10.14 82.89 -16.34
N MET A 549 11.46 82.69 -16.29
CA MET A 549 12.08 81.35 -16.23
C MET A 549 13.00 81.26 -15.02
N ILE A 550 12.65 80.40 -14.08
CA ILE A 550 13.41 80.23 -12.82
C ILE A 550 13.71 78.75 -12.63
N SER A 551 14.95 78.41 -12.32
CA SER A 551 15.31 77.04 -11.93
C SER A 551 15.69 76.91 -10.46
N ASN A 552 15.41 75.73 -9.89
CA ASN A 552 15.97 75.30 -8.61
C ASN A 552 16.73 73.97 -8.80
N GLU A 553 17.11 73.30 -7.71
CA GLU A 553 17.92 72.06 -7.78
C GLU A 553 17.27 70.91 -8.56
N LYS A 554 15.94 70.90 -8.71
CA LYS A 554 15.19 69.75 -9.22
C LYS A 554 14.23 70.07 -10.38
N GLN A 555 13.89 71.33 -10.58
CA GLN A 555 12.88 71.71 -11.56
C GLN A 555 13.10 73.11 -12.14
N VAL A 556 12.61 73.31 -13.35
CA VAL A 556 12.47 74.59 -14.02
C VAL A 556 10.99 74.99 -14.00
N THR A 557 10.72 76.22 -13.58
CA THR A 557 9.40 76.82 -13.59
C THR A 557 9.38 77.94 -14.60
N ILE A 558 8.38 77.89 -15.48
CA ILE A 558 8.14 78.86 -16.53
C ILE A 558 6.78 79.47 -16.28
N THR A 559 6.73 80.79 -16.32
CA THR A 559 5.50 81.53 -16.09
C THR A 559 5.30 82.54 -17.20
N VAL A 560 4.14 82.50 -17.85
CA VAL A 560 3.72 83.51 -18.83
C VAL A 560 2.44 84.15 -18.32
N ALA A 561 2.47 85.46 -18.10
CA ALA A 561 1.35 86.25 -17.59
C ALA A 561 1.01 87.38 -18.57
N ASP A 562 -0.25 87.73 -18.71
CA ASP A 562 -0.69 88.90 -19.49
C ASP A 562 -1.69 89.77 -18.72
N ASN A 563 -1.90 91.02 -19.16
CA ASN A 563 -2.88 91.97 -18.62
C ASN A 563 -4.13 92.15 -19.50
N GLY A 564 -4.38 91.22 -20.41
CA GLY A 564 -5.42 91.33 -21.44
C GLY A 564 -6.82 90.97 -20.99
N VAL A 565 -7.72 90.79 -21.97
CA VAL A 565 -9.06 90.24 -21.73
C VAL A 565 -8.97 88.73 -21.61
N GLY A 566 -9.53 88.23 -20.53
CA GLY A 566 -9.53 86.81 -20.25
C GLY A 566 -10.33 86.00 -21.25
N ALA A 567 -9.98 84.72 -21.42
CA ALA A 567 -10.84 83.78 -22.11
C ALA A 567 -12.22 83.77 -21.42
N THR A 568 -13.26 84.22 -22.13
CA THR A 568 -14.64 84.03 -21.70
C THR A 568 -14.85 82.53 -21.49
N GLN A 569 -15.29 82.16 -20.30
CA GLN A 569 -15.35 80.78 -19.79
C GLN A 569 -16.36 79.87 -20.52
N ASP A 570 -16.84 80.27 -21.71
CA ASP A 570 -17.93 79.66 -22.47
C ASP A 570 -17.52 79.08 -23.84
N LYS A 571 -16.22 78.84 -24.05
CA LYS A 571 -15.74 77.98 -25.15
C LYS A 571 -14.89 76.84 -24.60
N THR A 572 -15.56 75.81 -24.08
CA THR A 572 -15.02 74.50 -23.70
C THR A 572 -14.60 73.66 -24.92
N GLY A 573 -13.81 74.26 -25.81
CA GLY A 573 -13.02 73.55 -26.79
C GLY A 573 -11.56 73.82 -26.46
N GLU A 574 -10.89 72.86 -25.83
CA GLU A 574 -9.44 72.85 -25.65
C GLU A 574 -8.77 73.17 -27.00
N GLY A 575 -8.33 74.41 -27.17
CA GLY A 575 -7.67 74.85 -28.39
C GLY A 575 -6.48 73.95 -28.70
N ILE A 576 -6.22 73.70 -29.98
CA ILE A 576 -5.12 72.83 -30.46
C ILE A 576 -3.79 73.22 -29.79
N GLY A 577 -3.57 74.52 -29.53
CA GLY A 577 -2.39 75.03 -28.84
C GLY A 577 -2.25 74.55 -27.39
N LEU A 578 -3.31 74.57 -26.57
CA LEU A 578 -3.22 74.14 -25.17
C LEU A 578 -3.03 72.62 -25.06
N LYS A 579 -3.66 71.83 -25.94
CA LYS A 579 -3.42 70.37 -26.03
C LYS A 579 -1.97 70.06 -26.39
N SER A 580 -1.42 70.80 -27.35
CA SER A 580 -0.01 70.67 -27.76
C SER A 580 0.92 70.97 -26.60
N ILE A 581 0.67 72.05 -25.84
CA ILE A 581 1.46 72.40 -24.66
C ILE A 581 1.35 71.31 -23.59
N THR A 582 0.14 70.88 -23.21
CA THR A 582 -0.06 69.83 -22.18
C THR A 582 0.64 68.52 -22.55
N SER A 583 0.52 68.06 -23.79
CA SER A 583 1.18 66.82 -24.25
C SER A 583 2.71 66.92 -24.19
N ARG A 584 3.28 68.09 -24.49
CA ARG A 584 4.73 68.31 -24.38
C ARG A 584 5.20 68.32 -22.93
N VAL A 585 4.44 68.98 -22.04
CA VAL A 585 4.73 69.02 -20.61
C VAL A 585 4.65 67.62 -19.99
N GLU A 586 3.63 66.85 -20.34
CA GLU A 586 3.49 65.44 -19.93
C GLU A 586 4.63 64.56 -20.45
N SER A 587 5.09 64.78 -21.69
CA SER A 587 6.23 64.02 -22.24
C SER A 587 7.54 64.20 -21.47
N LEU A 588 7.64 65.31 -20.72
CA LEU A 588 8.76 65.62 -19.83
C LEU A 588 8.48 65.30 -18.35
N ASN A 589 7.38 64.62 -18.03
CA ASN A 589 6.88 64.41 -16.66
C ASN A 589 6.69 65.72 -15.87
N GLY A 590 6.36 66.81 -16.57
CA GLY A 590 6.07 68.11 -15.98
C GLY A 590 4.59 68.30 -15.63
N PHE A 591 4.28 69.46 -15.06
CA PHE A 591 2.93 69.89 -14.68
C PHE A 591 2.62 71.27 -15.27
N ILE A 592 1.40 71.45 -15.77
CA ILE A 592 0.91 72.74 -16.29
C ILE A 592 -0.32 73.19 -15.52
N ARG A 593 -0.38 74.50 -15.23
CA ARG A 593 -1.49 75.15 -14.55
C ARG A 593 -1.79 76.47 -15.24
N VAL A 594 -3.06 76.70 -15.56
CA VAL A 594 -3.56 77.95 -16.14
C VAL A 594 -4.56 78.56 -15.15
N VAL A 595 -4.31 79.79 -14.70
CA VAL A 595 -5.17 80.50 -13.75
C VAL A 595 -5.46 81.93 -14.20
N PRO A 596 -6.63 82.51 -13.82
CA PRO A 596 -6.89 83.93 -14.05
C PRO A 596 -5.90 84.81 -13.28
N ASN A 597 -5.45 85.90 -13.89
CA ASN A 597 -4.62 86.94 -13.29
C ASN A 597 -5.51 88.12 -12.85
N ASN A 598 -5.14 88.87 -11.80
CA ASN A 598 -6.02 89.79 -11.03
C ASN A 598 -6.54 91.06 -11.76
N ASN A 599 -6.56 91.09 -13.10
CA ASN A 599 -7.23 92.09 -13.96
C ASN A 599 -7.16 91.61 -15.41
N PRO A 600 -8.30 91.42 -16.08
CA PRO A 600 -8.83 90.17 -16.65
C PRO A 600 -7.89 89.19 -17.41
N GLY A 601 -6.55 89.28 -17.36
CA GLY A 601 -5.62 88.42 -18.10
C GLY A 601 -5.40 87.02 -17.51
N TYR A 602 -4.50 86.23 -18.10
CA TYR A 602 -4.21 84.85 -17.69
C TYR A 602 -2.75 84.67 -17.23
N LEU A 603 -2.55 83.68 -16.37
CA LEU A 603 -1.25 83.19 -15.91
C LEU A 603 -1.14 81.71 -16.28
N THR A 604 -0.17 81.37 -17.11
CA THR A 604 0.20 79.97 -17.37
C THR A 604 1.51 79.66 -16.69
N GLU A 605 1.49 78.68 -15.80
CA GLU A 605 2.63 78.16 -15.07
C GLU A 605 2.93 76.73 -15.54
N VAL A 606 4.17 76.47 -15.94
CA VAL A 606 4.66 75.17 -16.37
C VAL A 606 5.87 74.79 -15.52
N ILE A 607 5.84 73.61 -14.91
CA ILE A 607 6.89 73.08 -14.04
C ILE A 607 7.43 71.79 -14.67
N MET A 608 8.74 71.69 -14.89
CA MET A 608 9.36 70.50 -15.46
C MET A 608 10.58 70.08 -14.65
N PRO A 609 10.84 68.77 -14.47
CA PRO A 609 12.07 68.30 -13.84
C PRO A 609 13.29 68.66 -14.72
N ILE A 610 14.40 69.08 -14.09
CA ILE A 610 15.68 69.41 -14.76
C ILE A 610 16.58 68.19 -14.84
#